data_AF-A0A3N5PYY8-F1
#
_entry.id   AF-A0A3N5PYY8-F1
#
_cell.length_a   1.000
_cell.length_b   1.000
_cell.length_c   1.000
_cell.angle_alpha   90.00
_cell.angle_beta   90.00
_cell.angle_gamma   90.00
#
_symmetry.space_group_name_H-M   'P 1'
#
loop_
_entity.id
_entity.type
_entity.pdbx_description
1 polymer ?
#
loop_
_entity_poly.entity_id
_entity_poly.type
_entity_poly.pdbx_seq_one_letter_code
_entity_poly.pdbx_strand_id
1 'polypeptide(L)'
;MNNEQNAKLDSYLAKRFQGDFTIAGIKFWADMRELDESFLQKAAGFKQIVPIFTNVIFDTSQPHANTVFEDMFQWLDLALDVIKSHRETLFVIRAHPDELRVRKSSRETVQGWVASRGVEKEPNVVFVNPNETLSSYELIQKSKFVMIYNSTIGLEASIMGAAVLCAGRARFTQYPTVFFPQSIEAYRDELQKFLRVDGIDVPADFKRNARRFLYYQLFRTSLPFGDFLEPSVRTTQTRLKSFELKALLESDAVTAILDGILNDGDFLLKEVRGS
;
A
#
# COMPACT_ATOMS: atom_id res chain seq x y z
N MET A 1 -9.45 -18.92 5.19
CA MET A 1 -8.15 -19.09 5.85
C MET A 1 -8.39 -19.82 7.13
N ASN A 2 -7.57 -20.83 7.43
CA ASN A 2 -7.58 -21.54 8.71
C ASN A 2 -6.85 -20.72 9.79
N ASN A 3 -6.80 -21.21 11.02
CA ASN A 3 -6.18 -20.50 12.14
C ASN A 3 -4.67 -20.32 11.96
N GLU A 4 -3.97 -21.32 11.42
CA GLU A 4 -2.53 -21.28 11.18
C GLU A 4 -2.15 -20.21 10.13
N GLN A 5 -2.92 -20.15 9.04
CA GLN A 5 -2.77 -19.14 7.99
C GLN A 5 -2.98 -17.72 8.53
N ASN A 6 -3.99 -17.54 9.39
CA ASN A 6 -4.22 -16.28 10.07
C ASN A 6 -3.04 -15.91 10.98
N ALA A 7 -2.58 -16.83 11.83
CA ALA A 7 -1.46 -16.58 12.74
C ALA A 7 -0.16 -16.23 11.99
N LYS A 8 0.11 -16.91 10.86
CA LYS A 8 1.26 -16.62 9.99
C LYS A 8 1.17 -15.21 9.38
N LEU A 9 -0.01 -14.83 8.88
CA LEU A 9 -0.25 -13.49 8.35
C LEU A 9 -0.15 -12.41 9.43
N ASP A 10 -0.73 -12.66 10.61
CA ASP A 10 -0.71 -11.71 11.73
C ASP A 10 0.72 -11.47 12.23
N SER A 11 1.55 -12.52 12.27
CA SER A 11 2.98 -12.41 12.60
C SER A 11 3.74 -11.55 11.60
N TYR A 12 3.43 -11.66 10.31
CA TYR A 12 4.01 -10.81 9.26
C TYR A 12 3.54 -9.35 9.40
N LEU A 13 2.23 -9.14 9.57
CA LEU A 13 1.62 -7.82 9.70
C LEU A 13 2.12 -7.09 10.94
N ALA A 14 2.30 -7.78 12.08
CA ALA A 14 2.80 -7.19 13.31
C ALA A 14 4.18 -6.54 13.13
N LYS A 15 5.12 -7.27 12.50
CA LYS A 15 6.45 -6.73 12.17
C LYS A 15 6.34 -5.54 11.20
N ARG A 16 5.49 -5.69 10.19
CA ARG A 16 5.29 -4.66 9.16
C ARG A 16 4.69 -3.37 9.72
N PHE A 17 3.75 -3.46 10.67
CA PHE A 17 3.12 -2.33 11.34
C PHE A 17 4.07 -1.60 12.28
N GLN A 18 5.05 -2.31 12.85
CA GLN A 18 6.13 -1.73 13.65
C GLN A 18 7.27 -1.14 12.80
N GLY A 19 7.18 -1.25 11.46
CA GLY A 19 8.23 -0.77 10.56
C GLY A 19 9.43 -1.70 10.45
N ASP A 20 9.37 -2.86 11.10
CA ASP A 20 10.36 -3.91 11.01
C ASP A 20 10.15 -4.75 9.76
N PHE A 21 10.28 -4.11 8.59
CA PHE A 21 10.24 -4.80 7.31
C PHE A 21 11.46 -4.46 6.45
N THR A 22 11.97 -5.50 5.79
CA THR A 22 13.06 -5.43 4.82
C THR A 22 12.56 -5.83 3.44
N ILE A 23 12.90 -5.06 2.41
CA ILE A 23 12.76 -5.50 1.00
C ILE A 23 14.17 -5.60 0.44
N ALA A 24 14.52 -6.78 -0.08
CA ALA A 24 15.86 -7.07 -0.62
C ALA A 24 17.01 -6.74 0.37
N GLY A 25 16.81 -6.95 1.67
CA GLY A 25 17.81 -6.71 2.72
C GLY A 25 17.91 -5.25 3.22
N ILE A 26 17.13 -4.33 2.68
CA ILE A 26 17.11 -2.92 3.13
C ILE A 26 15.93 -2.70 4.08
N LYS A 27 16.20 -2.24 5.32
CA LYS A 27 15.17 -1.83 6.28
C LYS A 27 14.68 -0.43 5.90
N PHE A 28 13.39 -0.30 5.58
CA PHE A 28 12.86 0.98 5.08
C PHE A 28 12.61 1.98 6.22
N TRP A 29 12.46 1.51 7.47
CA TRP A 29 12.12 2.35 8.61
C TRP A 29 12.79 1.82 9.88
N ALA A 30 13.96 2.36 10.25
CA ALA A 30 14.59 1.99 11.52
C ALA A 30 13.82 2.56 12.73
N ASP A 31 13.19 3.73 12.56
CA ASP A 31 12.49 4.49 13.61
C ASP A 31 11.18 5.10 13.04
N MET A 32 10.09 4.32 12.94
CA MET A 32 8.78 4.92 12.71
C MET A 32 8.42 5.75 13.94
N ARG A 33 8.21 7.05 13.77
CA ARG A 33 7.80 7.94 14.86
C ARG A 33 6.29 7.93 14.97
N GLU A 34 5.81 7.87 16.21
CA GLU A 34 4.41 8.15 16.52
C GLU A 34 4.01 9.51 15.96
N LEU A 35 2.71 9.75 15.78
CA LEU A 35 2.19 11.06 15.43
C LEU A 35 2.58 12.07 16.51
N ASP A 36 3.44 13.03 16.16
CA ASP A 36 3.97 13.98 17.13
C ASP A 36 2.89 14.91 17.71
N GLU A 37 3.19 15.52 18.86
CA GLU A 37 2.25 16.40 19.55
C GLU A 37 1.77 17.56 18.68
N SER A 38 2.62 18.06 17.78
CA SER A 38 2.27 19.17 16.90
C SER A 38 1.21 18.77 15.87
N PHE A 39 1.34 17.55 15.32
CA PHE A 39 0.35 16.96 14.43
C PHE A 39 -0.95 16.71 15.17
N LEU A 40 -0.90 16.12 16.36
CA LEU A 40 -2.09 15.84 17.17
C LEU A 40 -2.82 17.13 17.56
N GLN A 41 -2.08 18.17 17.94
CA GLN A 41 -2.64 19.48 18.27
C GLN A 41 -3.31 20.11 17.05
N LYS A 42 -2.68 20.05 15.86
CA LYS A 42 -3.30 20.53 14.63
C LYS A 42 -4.56 19.73 14.30
N ALA A 43 -4.50 18.40 14.39
CA ALA A 43 -5.61 17.51 14.07
C ALA A 43 -6.82 17.70 14.98
N ALA A 44 -6.62 18.06 16.25
CA ALA A 44 -7.70 18.37 17.19
C ALA A 44 -8.56 19.58 16.76
N GLY A 45 -8.05 20.44 15.86
CA GLY A 45 -8.79 21.56 15.28
C GLY A 45 -9.78 21.17 14.18
N PHE A 46 -9.81 19.90 13.75
CA PHE A 46 -10.62 19.43 12.64
C PHE A 46 -11.59 18.34 13.09
N LYS A 47 -12.72 18.20 12.38
CA LYS A 47 -13.74 17.19 12.68
C LYS A 47 -13.27 15.77 12.42
N GLN A 48 -12.39 15.60 11.43
CA GLN A 48 -11.93 14.30 10.94
C GLN A 48 -10.61 14.43 10.20
N ILE A 49 -9.89 13.31 10.11
CA ILE A 49 -8.63 13.17 9.36
C ILE A 49 -8.88 12.25 8.16
N VAL A 50 -8.37 12.65 6.98
CA VAL A 50 -8.42 11.87 5.74
C VAL A 50 -7.02 11.84 5.11
N PRO A 51 -6.27 10.73 5.25
CA PRO A 51 -4.99 10.56 4.61
C PRO A 51 -5.16 10.22 3.13
N ILE A 52 -4.28 10.81 2.32
CA ILE A 52 -4.15 10.59 0.89
C ILE A 52 -2.76 9.99 0.68
N PHE A 53 -2.69 8.68 0.46
CA PHE A 53 -1.43 8.00 0.17
C PHE A 53 -1.21 7.90 -1.34
N THR A 54 -0.12 8.49 -1.81
CA THR A 54 0.30 8.40 -3.22
C THR A 54 1.20 7.18 -3.45
N ASN A 55 1.49 6.88 -4.71
CA ASN A 55 2.41 5.84 -5.14
C ASN A 55 3.45 6.42 -6.10
N VAL A 56 4.49 5.63 -6.41
CA VAL A 56 5.51 6.03 -7.39
C VAL A 56 4.89 6.11 -8.78
N ILE A 57 5.11 7.24 -9.47
CA ILE A 57 4.45 7.62 -10.74
C ILE A 57 4.93 6.78 -11.94
N PHE A 58 6.17 6.28 -11.92
CA PHE A 58 6.74 5.46 -13.00
C PHE A 58 6.90 3.98 -12.61
N ASP A 59 5.90 3.42 -11.94
CA ASP A 59 5.80 1.96 -11.80
C ASP A 59 5.29 1.36 -13.13
N THR A 60 5.90 0.28 -13.61
CA THR A 60 5.53 -0.38 -14.88
C THR A 60 4.09 -0.90 -14.91
N SER A 61 3.39 -0.85 -13.78
CA SER A 61 1.97 -1.18 -13.62
C SER A 61 0.99 -0.01 -13.86
N GLN A 62 1.46 1.24 -14.00
CA GLN A 62 0.60 2.44 -14.08
C GLN A 62 -0.41 2.47 -15.23
N PRO A 63 -0.09 2.10 -16.49
CA PRO A 63 -1.07 2.13 -17.57
C PRO A 63 -2.28 1.20 -17.33
N HIS A 64 -2.09 0.14 -16.54
CA HIS A 64 -3.17 -0.78 -16.18
C HIS A 64 -3.97 -0.29 -14.96
N ALA A 65 -3.46 0.71 -14.23
CA ALA A 65 -4.08 1.30 -13.06
C ALA A 65 -5.01 2.48 -13.39
N ASN A 66 -4.70 3.21 -14.47
CA ASN A 66 -5.39 4.43 -14.87
C ASN A 66 -6.71 4.11 -15.61
N THR A 67 -7.67 3.51 -14.88
CA THR A 67 -8.97 3.10 -15.45
C THR A 67 -10.11 4.04 -15.13
N VAL A 68 -9.93 4.93 -14.15
CA VAL A 68 -10.94 5.92 -13.72
C VAL A 68 -10.46 7.33 -14.04
N PHE A 69 -9.20 7.63 -13.73
CA PHE A 69 -8.52 8.87 -14.04
C PHE A 69 -7.43 8.62 -15.08
N GLU A 70 -7.10 9.64 -15.88
CA GLU A 70 -6.02 9.60 -16.87
C GLU A 70 -4.67 9.31 -16.21
N ASP A 71 -4.45 9.90 -15.03
CA ASP A 71 -3.29 9.67 -14.17
C ASP A 71 -3.58 10.04 -12.71
N MET A 72 -2.58 9.87 -11.85
CA MET A 72 -2.68 10.21 -10.43
C MET A 72 -2.79 11.72 -10.17
N PHE A 73 -2.24 12.58 -11.04
CA PHE A 73 -2.30 14.03 -10.86
C PHE A 73 -3.67 14.60 -11.17
N GLN A 74 -4.39 14.05 -12.17
CA GLN A 74 -5.79 14.37 -12.41
C GLN A 74 -6.65 14.04 -11.18
N TRP A 75 -6.38 12.91 -10.53
CA TRP A 75 -7.03 12.54 -9.27
C TRP A 75 -6.67 13.51 -8.13
N LEU A 76 -5.40 13.88 -8.00
CA LEU A 76 -4.94 14.84 -6.98
C LEU A 76 -5.53 16.25 -7.19
N ASP A 77 -5.69 16.69 -8.44
CA ASP A 77 -6.36 17.96 -8.77
C ASP A 77 -7.84 17.91 -8.32
N LEU A 78 -8.56 16.80 -8.56
CA LEU A 78 -9.92 16.60 -8.01
C LEU A 78 -9.91 16.61 -6.47
N ALA A 79 -8.96 15.93 -5.85
CA ALA A 79 -8.84 15.89 -4.40
C ALA A 79 -8.59 17.31 -3.83
N LEU A 80 -7.79 18.13 -4.51
CA LEU A 80 -7.53 19.52 -4.11
C LEU A 80 -8.79 20.39 -4.14
N ASP A 81 -9.68 20.21 -5.12
CA ASP A 81 -10.97 20.91 -5.14
C ASP A 81 -11.85 20.53 -3.94
N VAL A 82 -11.82 19.26 -3.54
CA VAL A 82 -12.53 18.77 -2.35
C VAL A 82 -11.88 19.30 -1.07
N ILE A 83 -10.55 19.31 -0.98
CA ILE A 83 -9.81 19.89 0.15
C ILE A 83 -10.22 21.33 0.40
N LYS A 84 -10.32 22.14 -0.67
CA LYS A 84 -10.68 23.57 -0.58
C LYS A 84 -12.12 23.81 -0.11
N SER A 85 -13.02 22.87 -0.40
CA SER A 85 -14.44 22.95 -0.04
C SER A 85 -14.78 22.34 1.33
N HIS A 86 -13.89 21.54 1.91
CA HIS A 86 -14.08 20.85 3.19
C HIS A 86 -13.06 21.27 4.26
N ARG A 87 -13.12 22.55 4.65
CA ARG A 87 -12.18 23.16 5.61
C ARG A 87 -12.23 22.58 7.02
N GLU A 88 -13.31 21.89 7.35
CA GLU A 88 -13.52 21.16 8.60
C GLU A 88 -12.79 19.81 8.67
N THR A 89 -12.23 19.34 7.55
CA THR A 89 -11.51 18.07 7.44
C THR A 89 -10.02 18.31 7.27
N LEU A 90 -9.19 17.65 8.09
CA LEU A 90 -7.75 17.63 7.90
C LEU A 90 -7.39 16.59 6.84
N PHE A 91 -6.79 17.02 5.73
CA PHE A 91 -6.24 16.13 4.72
C PHE A 91 -4.73 15.97 4.91
N VAL A 92 -4.26 14.73 4.91
CA VAL A 92 -2.83 14.42 5.09
C VAL A 92 -2.31 13.77 3.81
N ILE A 93 -1.62 14.54 2.98
CA ILE A 93 -1.06 14.03 1.72
C ILE A 93 0.32 13.48 2.02
N ARG A 94 0.49 12.17 1.87
CA ARG A 94 1.78 11.51 2.08
C ARG A 94 2.35 11.02 0.75
N ALA A 95 3.47 11.62 0.36
CA ALA A 95 4.23 11.19 -0.81
C ALA A 95 4.90 9.83 -0.58
N HIS A 96 5.11 9.05 -1.65
CA HIS A 96 5.72 7.74 -1.51
C HIS A 96 7.24 7.87 -1.27
N PRO A 97 7.84 7.13 -0.30
CA PRO A 97 9.27 7.27 0.07
C PRO A 97 10.23 7.05 -1.09
N ASP A 98 9.89 6.12 -1.98
CA ASP A 98 10.71 5.78 -3.14
C ASP A 98 10.64 6.79 -4.30
N GLU A 99 9.85 7.88 -4.22
CA GLU A 99 9.79 8.92 -5.25
C GLU A 99 11.16 9.60 -5.50
N LEU A 100 12.00 9.71 -4.46
CA LEU A 100 13.29 10.41 -4.53
C LEU A 100 14.48 9.50 -4.89
N ARG A 101 14.28 8.19 -5.11
CA ARG A 101 15.40 7.31 -5.46
C ARG A 101 15.97 7.72 -6.82
N VAL A 102 17.29 7.95 -6.87
CA VAL A 102 18.08 8.45 -8.04
C VAL A 102 17.84 7.70 -9.36
N ARG A 103 17.38 6.44 -9.32
CA ARG A 103 17.04 5.64 -10.52
C ARG A 103 15.54 5.59 -10.87
N LYS A 104 14.68 6.14 -10.02
CA LYS A 104 13.22 6.21 -10.16
C LYS A 104 12.70 7.66 -10.06
N SER A 105 13.59 8.65 -10.10
CA SER A 105 13.23 10.07 -10.05
C SER A 105 12.30 10.39 -11.22
N SER A 106 11.02 10.54 -10.90
CA SER A 106 10.01 10.99 -11.83
C SER A 106 10.32 12.43 -12.26
N ARG A 107 10.03 12.78 -13.53
CA ARG A 107 10.10 14.19 -13.96
C ARG A 107 9.03 15.05 -13.27
N GLU A 108 7.96 14.43 -12.79
CA GLU A 108 6.87 15.03 -12.02
C GLU A 108 6.71 14.28 -10.70
N THR A 109 6.96 14.92 -9.56
CA THR A 109 6.81 14.31 -8.22
C THR A 109 5.58 14.85 -7.51
N VAL A 110 5.10 14.15 -6.49
CA VAL A 110 3.97 14.66 -5.67
C VAL A 110 4.39 15.94 -4.95
N GLN A 111 5.64 16.02 -4.49
CA GLN A 111 6.20 17.24 -3.93
C GLN A 111 6.19 18.41 -4.94
N GLY A 112 6.54 18.14 -6.20
CA GLY A 112 6.47 19.14 -7.28
C GLY A 112 5.04 19.61 -7.55
N TRP A 113 4.08 18.68 -7.58
CA TRP A 113 2.66 19.00 -7.71
C TRP A 113 2.16 19.86 -6.54
N VAL A 114 2.47 19.48 -5.29
CA VAL A 114 2.14 20.23 -4.07
C VAL A 114 2.64 21.68 -4.14
N ALA A 115 3.91 21.87 -4.52
CA ALA A 115 4.52 23.18 -4.66
C ALA A 115 3.85 24.01 -5.77
N SER A 116 3.62 23.41 -6.95
CA SER A 116 3.04 24.10 -8.11
C SER A 116 1.59 24.54 -7.91
N ARG A 117 0.80 23.74 -7.19
CA ARG A 117 -0.60 24.03 -6.88
C ARG A 117 -0.78 24.82 -5.59
N GLY A 118 0.30 25.05 -4.83
CA GLY A 118 0.28 25.79 -3.56
C GLY A 118 -0.50 25.07 -2.47
N VAL A 119 -0.48 23.74 -2.46
CA VAL A 119 -1.32 22.90 -1.59
C VAL A 119 -1.00 23.12 -0.10
N GLU A 120 0.26 23.37 0.24
CA GLU A 120 0.67 23.66 1.63
C GLU A 120 0.11 24.97 2.19
N LYS A 121 -0.40 25.85 1.32
CA LYS A 121 -1.06 27.10 1.75
C LYS A 121 -2.46 26.83 2.30
N GLU A 122 -3.03 25.65 2.06
CA GLU A 122 -4.35 25.30 2.55
C GLU A 122 -4.28 24.98 4.06
N PRO A 123 -5.03 25.71 4.93
CA PRO A 123 -4.94 25.54 6.38
C PRO A 123 -5.26 24.12 6.86
N ASN A 124 -6.12 23.43 6.12
CA ASN A 124 -6.61 22.08 6.41
C ASN A 124 -5.80 20.97 5.71
N VAL A 125 -4.56 21.25 5.33
CA VAL A 125 -3.64 20.27 4.76
C VAL A 125 -2.38 20.11 5.62
N VAL A 126 -1.90 18.87 5.68
CA VAL A 126 -0.52 18.52 6.07
C VAL A 126 0.09 17.72 4.94
N PHE A 127 1.22 18.17 4.41
CA PHE A 127 2.00 17.41 3.45
C PHE A 127 3.15 16.71 4.17
N VAL A 128 3.29 15.40 3.93
CA VAL A 128 4.35 14.56 4.49
C VAL A 128 5.28 14.17 3.35
N ASN A 129 6.52 14.69 3.40
CA ASN A 129 7.51 14.45 2.36
C ASN A 129 7.95 12.98 2.31
N PRO A 130 8.51 12.50 1.17
CA PRO A 130 9.02 11.12 1.03
C PRO A 130 10.04 10.70 2.11
N ASN A 131 10.79 11.65 2.66
CA ASN A 131 11.85 11.40 3.64
C ASN A 131 11.35 11.43 5.10
N GLU A 132 10.08 11.77 5.33
CA GLU A 132 9.53 11.86 6.68
C GLU A 132 9.09 10.51 7.23
N THR A 133 9.37 10.27 8.51
CA THR A 133 9.18 8.97 9.18
C THR A 133 7.84 8.84 9.92
N LEU A 134 6.85 9.66 9.56
CA LEU A 134 5.51 9.62 10.16
C LEU A 134 4.90 8.21 10.02
N SER A 135 4.28 7.67 11.07
CA SER A 135 3.66 6.34 11.01
C SER A 135 2.38 6.36 10.17
N SER A 136 2.38 5.63 9.05
CA SER A 136 1.17 5.54 8.21
C SER A 136 0.06 4.73 8.89
N TYR A 137 0.40 3.77 9.74
CA TYR A 137 -0.58 2.93 10.43
C TYR A 137 -1.29 3.66 11.56
N GLU A 138 -0.58 4.49 12.33
CA GLU A 138 -1.24 5.36 13.32
C GLU A 138 -2.14 6.39 12.65
N LEU A 139 -1.69 6.95 11.53
CA LEU A 139 -2.50 7.84 10.73
C LEU A 139 -3.78 7.14 10.28
N ILE A 140 -3.70 5.93 9.73
CA ILE A 140 -4.88 5.12 9.36
C ILE A 140 -5.82 4.92 10.56
N GLN A 141 -5.30 4.55 11.73
CA GLN A 141 -6.12 4.29 12.93
C GLN A 141 -6.90 5.51 13.43
N LYS A 142 -6.35 6.73 13.28
CA LYS A 142 -7.01 7.98 13.69
C LYS A 142 -7.88 8.60 12.60
N SER A 143 -7.93 7.99 11.41
CA SER A 143 -8.59 8.57 10.25
C SER A 143 -10.00 8.03 10.08
N LYS A 144 -10.87 8.86 9.50
CA LYS A 144 -12.25 8.46 9.19
C LYS A 144 -12.29 7.44 8.03
N PHE A 145 -11.49 7.71 7.00
CA PHE A 145 -11.25 6.83 5.88
C PHE A 145 -9.95 7.22 5.20
N VAL A 146 -9.45 6.33 4.33
CA VAL A 146 -8.20 6.49 3.62
C VAL A 146 -8.48 6.68 2.13
N MET A 147 -7.77 7.59 1.49
CA MET A 147 -7.76 7.75 0.04
C MET A 147 -6.46 7.21 -0.53
N ILE A 148 -6.55 6.41 -1.59
CA ILE A 148 -5.39 5.92 -2.33
C ILE A 148 -5.63 6.02 -3.84
N TYR A 149 -4.56 6.11 -4.61
CA TYR A 149 -4.65 5.83 -6.04
C TYR A 149 -4.66 4.32 -6.28
N ASN A 150 -3.49 3.67 -6.27
CA ASN A 150 -3.36 2.20 -6.36
C ASN A 150 -2.35 1.61 -5.34
N SER A 151 -1.99 2.38 -4.31
CA SER A 151 -0.98 2.02 -3.32
C SER A 151 -1.36 0.76 -2.53
N THR A 152 -0.38 -0.12 -2.28
CA THR A 152 -0.59 -1.35 -1.51
C THR A 152 -0.98 -1.10 -0.06
N ILE A 153 -0.73 0.11 0.46
CA ILE A 153 -1.15 0.48 1.81
C ILE A 153 -2.68 0.46 1.98
N GLY A 154 -3.45 0.62 0.90
CA GLY A 154 -4.91 0.48 0.96
C GLY A 154 -5.35 -0.94 1.31
N LEU A 155 -4.58 -1.95 0.89
CA LEU A 155 -4.84 -3.34 1.28
C LEU A 155 -4.63 -3.53 2.78
N GLU A 156 -3.55 -2.95 3.32
CA GLU A 156 -3.23 -3.00 4.76
C GLU A 156 -4.27 -2.24 5.58
N ALA A 157 -4.68 -1.05 5.14
CA ALA A 157 -5.76 -0.28 5.76
C ALA A 157 -7.08 -1.07 5.81
N SER A 158 -7.40 -1.79 4.73
CA SER A 158 -8.59 -2.67 4.68
C SER A 158 -8.49 -3.85 5.65
N ILE A 159 -7.28 -4.41 5.84
CA ILE A 159 -7.03 -5.45 6.85
C ILE A 159 -7.22 -4.90 8.27
N MET A 160 -6.83 -3.65 8.50
CA MET A 160 -7.06 -2.94 9.76
C MET A 160 -8.54 -2.61 9.99
N GLY A 161 -9.37 -2.71 8.96
CA GLY A 161 -10.81 -2.45 9.01
C GLY A 161 -11.20 -1.00 8.66
N ALA A 162 -10.26 -0.20 8.16
CA ALA A 162 -10.56 1.15 7.71
C ALA A 162 -11.35 1.14 6.39
N ALA A 163 -12.19 2.15 6.20
CA ALA A 163 -12.76 2.45 4.88
C ALA A 163 -11.66 2.97 3.96
N VAL A 164 -11.54 2.40 2.76
CA VAL A 164 -10.52 2.78 1.78
C VAL A 164 -11.20 3.14 0.47
N LEU A 165 -11.05 4.39 0.04
CA LEU A 165 -11.52 4.89 -1.23
C LEU A 165 -10.36 4.86 -2.24
N CYS A 166 -10.51 4.03 -3.26
CA CYS A 166 -9.49 3.77 -4.29
C CYS A 166 -9.83 4.53 -5.57
N ALA A 167 -8.85 5.22 -6.15
CA ALA A 167 -9.02 5.99 -7.39
C ALA A 167 -8.43 5.31 -8.62
N GLY A 168 -7.49 4.38 -8.45
CA GLY A 168 -6.88 3.61 -9.53
C GLY A 168 -7.06 2.11 -9.33
N ARG A 169 -7.04 1.36 -10.43
CA ARG A 169 -7.07 -0.11 -10.38
C ARG A 169 -5.77 -0.62 -9.77
N ALA A 170 -5.90 -1.51 -8.79
CA ALA A 170 -4.79 -2.26 -8.20
C ALA A 170 -5.07 -3.76 -8.27
N ARG A 171 -4.05 -4.62 -8.05
CA ARG A 171 -4.24 -6.08 -8.09
C ARG A 171 -5.34 -6.56 -7.12
N PHE A 172 -5.48 -5.90 -5.97
CA PHE A 172 -6.49 -6.24 -4.97
C PHE A 172 -7.90 -5.71 -5.32
N THR A 173 -8.04 -4.77 -6.26
CA THR A 173 -9.34 -4.21 -6.68
C THR A 173 -10.17 -5.17 -7.55
N GLN A 174 -9.58 -6.29 -7.99
CA GLN A 174 -10.31 -7.38 -8.65
C GLN A 174 -11.25 -8.14 -7.70
N TYR A 175 -11.07 -7.95 -6.39
CA TYR A 175 -11.91 -8.50 -5.34
C TYR A 175 -12.49 -7.36 -4.51
N PRO A 176 -13.67 -7.55 -3.88
CA PRO A 176 -14.21 -6.56 -2.97
C PRO A 176 -13.34 -6.49 -1.72
N THR A 177 -12.38 -5.56 -1.74
CA THR A 177 -11.39 -5.28 -0.69
C THR A 177 -11.39 -3.80 -0.30
N VAL A 178 -11.82 -2.92 -1.21
CA VAL A 178 -11.84 -1.45 -1.06
C VAL A 178 -13.08 -0.89 -1.78
N PHE A 179 -13.45 0.35 -1.48
CA PHE A 179 -14.43 1.08 -2.28
C PHE A 179 -13.72 1.58 -3.54
N PHE A 180 -14.11 1.06 -4.71
CA PHE A 180 -13.52 1.42 -5.99
C PHE A 180 -14.59 1.85 -7.00
N PRO A 181 -15.02 3.13 -6.96
CA PRO A 181 -15.94 3.69 -7.96
C PRO A 181 -15.33 3.62 -9.38
N GLN A 182 -16.17 3.39 -10.39
CA GLN A 182 -15.72 3.11 -11.77
C GLN A 182 -15.78 4.33 -12.71
N SER A 183 -16.05 5.54 -12.20
CA SER A 183 -15.98 6.79 -12.95
C SER A 183 -15.56 7.95 -12.03
N ILE A 184 -15.11 9.06 -12.63
CA ILE A 184 -14.71 10.28 -11.91
C ILE A 184 -15.90 10.84 -11.10
N GLU A 185 -17.10 10.81 -11.68
CA GLU A 185 -18.34 11.28 -11.04
C GLU A 185 -18.69 10.40 -9.84
N ALA A 186 -18.69 9.07 -10.01
CA ALA A 186 -18.97 8.14 -8.93
C ALA A 186 -17.91 8.22 -7.83
N TYR A 187 -16.65 8.46 -8.18
CA TYR A 187 -15.58 8.70 -7.21
C TYR A 187 -15.85 9.97 -6.39
N ARG A 188 -16.20 11.07 -7.07
CA ARG A 188 -16.52 12.35 -6.42
C ARG A 188 -17.72 12.21 -5.48
N ASP A 189 -18.77 11.51 -5.92
CA ASP A 189 -19.98 11.30 -5.12
C ASP A 189 -19.70 10.46 -3.86
N GLU A 190 -18.93 9.38 -3.99
CA GLU A 190 -18.58 8.53 -2.84
C GLU A 190 -17.66 9.28 -1.86
N LEU A 191 -16.68 10.05 -2.36
CA LEU A 191 -15.84 10.92 -1.53
C LEU A 191 -16.67 11.94 -0.75
N GLN A 192 -17.58 12.62 -1.44
CA GLN A 192 -18.49 13.60 -0.84
C GLN A 192 -19.42 12.97 0.21
N LYS A 193 -19.93 11.77 -0.06
CA LYS A 193 -20.71 10.99 0.92
C LYS A 193 -19.87 10.63 2.14
N PHE A 194 -18.67 10.10 1.97
CA PHE A 194 -17.74 9.73 3.06
C PHE A 194 -17.40 10.92 3.95
N LEU A 195 -17.23 12.11 3.37
CA LEU A 195 -16.95 13.32 4.15
C LEU A 195 -18.15 13.77 5.00
N ARG A 196 -19.39 13.53 4.55
CA ARG A 196 -20.62 14.00 5.22
C ARG A 196 -21.17 13.06 6.31
N VAL A 197 -21.12 11.74 6.11
CA VAL A 197 -21.72 10.77 7.04
C VAL A 197 -20.91 10.64 8.33
N ASP A 198 -21.51 10.36 9.49
CA ASP A 198 -20.73 10.25 10.74
C ASP A 198 -19.80 9.03 10.76
N GLY A 199 -20.24 7.92 10.18
CA GLY A 199 -19.48 6.67 10.07
C GLY A 199 -19.67 6.01 8.71
N ILE A 200 -18.68 5.24 8.29
CA ILE A 200 -18.70 4.48 7.03
C ILE A 200 -18.84 3.01 7.38
N ASP A 201 -19.91 2.39 6.91
CA ASP A 201 -20.11 0.95 7.04
C ASP A 201 -19.20 0.22 6.03
N VAL A 202 -18.19 -0.48 6.55
CA VAL A 202 -17.23 -1.22 5.74
C VAL A 202 -17.70 -2.68 5.64
N PRO A 203 -17.97 -3.20 4.44
CA PRO A 203 -18.39 -4.59 4.29
C PRO A 203 -17.38 -5.55 4.93
N ALA A 204 -17.86 -6.50 5.74
CA ALA A 204 -17.01 -7.49 6.42
C ALA A 204 -16.13 -8.30 5.44
N ASP A 205 -16.62 -8.45 4.21
CA ASP A 205 -15.92 -9.09 3.10
C ASP A 205 -14.61 -8.38 2.73
N PHE A 206 -14.52 -7.06 2.89
CA PHE A 206 -13.34 -6.29 2.50
C PHE A 206 -12.12 -6.74 3.28
N LYS A 207 -12.21 -6.74 4.61
CA LYS A 207 -11.14 -7.22 5.50
C LYS A 207 -10.83 -8.69 5.24
N ARG A 208 -11.84 -9.54 5.07
CA ARG A 208 -11.65 -10.98 4.82
C ARG A 208 -10.90 -11.24 3.52
N ASN A 209 -11.31 -10.58 2.44
CA ASN A 209 -10.71 -10.72 1.12
C ASN A 209 -9.32 -10.10 1.09
N ALA A 210 -9.12 -8.94 1.73
CA ALA A 210 -7.82 -8.29 1.82
C ALA A 210 -6.79 -9.20 2.49
N ARG A 211 -7.17 -9.84 3.61
CA ARG A 211 -6.31 -10.82 4.30
C ARG A 211 -6.00 -12.04 3.42
N ARG A 212 -7.02 -12.61 2.76
CA ARG A 212 -6.83 -13.76 1.83
C ARG A 212 -5.90 -13.39 0.69
N PHE A 213 -6.14 -12.25 0.04
CA PHE A 213 -5.33 -11.77 -1.06
C PHE A 213 -3.88 -11.56 -0.63
N LEU A 214 -3.64 -10.87 0.49
CA LEU A 214 -2.29 -10.64 1.00
C LEU A 214 -1.59 -11.95 1.37
N TYR A 215 -2.30 -12.90 2.02
CA TYR A 215 -1.76 -14.21 2.35
C TYR A 215 -1.29 -14.96 1.10
N TYR A 216 -2.13 -15.03 0.06
CA TYR A 216 -1.77 -15.69 -1.18
C TYR A 216 -0.59 -15.02 -1.86
N GLN A 217 -0.60 -13.68 -1.92
CA GLN A 217 0.50 -12.91 -2.51
C GLN A 217 1.84 -13.18 -1.82
N LEU A 218 1.84 -13.25 -0.48
CA LEU A 218 3.06 -13.41 0.31
C LEU A 218 3.55 -14.85 0.40
N PHE A 219 2.63 -15.82 0.54
CA PHE A 219 2.98 -17.17 0.96
C PHE A 219 2.63 -18.26 -0.05
N ARG A 220 1.93 -17.93 -1.13
CA ARG A 220 1.56 -18.91 -2.18
C ARG A 220 2.21 -18.57 -3.52
N THR A 221 2.19 -17.29 -3.92
CA THR A 221 2.71 -16.86 -5.24
C THR A 221 4.18 -16.39 -5.21
N SER A 222 4.69 -16.01 -4.04
CA SER A 222 6.09 -15.55 -3.90
C SER A 222 7.01 -16.75 -3.72
N LEU A 223 7.68 -17.18 -4.79
CA LEU A 223 8.58 -18.33 -4.78
C LEU A 223 9.93 -17.96 -4.15
N PRO A 224 10.29 -18.50 -2.97
CA PRO A 224 11.50 -18.09 -2.26
C PRO A 224 12.74 -18.79 -2.84
N PHE A 225 13.72 -18.00 -3.27
CA PHE A 225 15.06 -18.48 -3.64
C PHE A 225 16.15 -18.01 -2.65
N GLY A 226 15.75 -17.56 -1.45
CA GLY A 226 16.66 -16.98 -0.46
C GLY A 226 17.80 -17.91 -0.03
N ASP A 227 17.55 -19.22 0.01
CA ASP A 227 18.57 -20.20 0.37
C ASP A 227 19.70 -20.29 -0.67
N PHE A 228 19.40 -19.96 -1.92
CA PHE A 228 20.33 -19.98 -3.06
C PHE A 228 20.96 -18.61 -3.35
N LEU A 229 20.55 -17.56 -2.65
CA LEU A 229 20.96 -16.18 -2.88
C LEU A 229 21.67 -15.59 -1.67
N GLU A 230 22.72 -14.82 -1.91
CA GLU A 230 23.39 -14.00 -0.89
C GLU A 230 23.54 -12.54 -1.35
N PRO A 231 23.66 -11.58 -0.41
CA PRO A 231 23.90 -10.19 -0.76
C PRO A 231 25.14 -10.03 -1.64
N SER A 232 25.03 -9.21 -2.69
CA SER A 232 26.18 -8.77 -3.49
C SER A 232 26.91 -7.60 -2.81
N VAL A 233 28.08 -7.24 -3.33
CA VAL A 233 28.83 -6.03 -2.94
C VAL A 233 27.98 -4.77 -3.13
N ARG A 234 27.04 -4.80 -4.09
CA ARG A 234 26.01 -3.77 -4.24
C ARG A 234 24.79 -4.16 -3.39
N THR A 235 24.42 -3.30 -2.46
CA THR A 235 23.31 -3.48 -1.49
C THR A 235 21.91 -3.71 -2.09
N THR A 236 21.75 -3.53 -3.39
CA THR A 236 20.47 -3.74 -4.12
C THR A 236 20.50 -4.98 -5.01
N GLN A 237 21.57 -5.77 -4.97
CA GLN A 237 21.75 -6.94 -5.81
C GLN A 237 22.03 -8.17 -4.96
N THR A 238 21.60 -9.33 -5.45
CA THR A 238 21.94 -10.64 -4.90
C THR A 238 22.81 -11.39 -5.88
N ARG A 239 23.69 -12.25 -5.37
CA ARG A 239 24.46 -13.22 -6.17
C ARG A 239 24.05 -14.64 -5.77
N LEU A 240 24.24 -15.59 -6.68
CA LEU A 240 24.03 -17.00 -6.39
C LEU A 240 25.11 -17.49 -5.41
N LYS A 241 24.69 -18.23 -4.39
CA LYS A 241 25.60 -19.03 -3.56
C LYS A 241 26.08 -20.24 -4.36
N SER A 242 27.14 -20.88 -3.88
CA SER A 242 27.41 -22.26 -4.28
C SER A 242 26.40 -23.19 -3.60
N PHE A 243 25.76 -24.07 -4.37
CA PHE A 243 24.82 -25.06 -3.87
C PHE A 243 24.83 -26.31 -4.75
N GLU A 244 24.45 -27.44 -4.16
CA GLU A 244 24.27 -28.69 -4.88
C GLU A 244 22.98 -28.65 -5.72
N LEU A 245 23.02 -29.15 -6.96
CA LEU A 245 21.85 -29.17 -7.84
C LEU A 245 20.66 -29.90 -7.21
N LYS A 246 20.93 -30.96 -6.44
CA LYS A 246 19.88 -31.72 -5.73
C LYS A 246 19.10 -30.83 -4.74
N ALA A 247 19.78 -29.95 -4.00
CA ALA A 247 19.12 -29.04 -3.06
C ALA A 247 18.21 -28.03 -3.79
N LEU A 248 18.59 -27.60 -4.99
CA LEU A 248 17.75 -26.74 -5.82
C LEU A 248 16.49 -27.48 -6.29
N LEU A 249 16.64 -28.70 -6.80
CA LEU A 249 15.53 -29.52 -7.31
C LEU A 249 14.53 -29.93 -6.21
N GLU A 250 15.00 -30.11 -4.98
CA GLU A 250 14.16 -30.44 -3.82
C GLU A 250 13.50 -29.21 -3.17
N SER A 251 13.80 -27.99 -3.65
CA SER A 251 13.20 -26.77 -3.09
C SER A 251 11.72 -26.63 -3.45
N ASP A 252 10.94 -26.06 -2.53
CA ASP A 252 9.50 -25.81 -2.76
C ASP A 252 9.26 -24.90 -3.98
N ALA A 253 10.13 -23.90 -4.18
CA ALA A 253 10.06 -22.96 -5.30
C ALA A 253 10.23 -23.67 -6.66
N VAL A 254 11.25 -24.52 -6.78
CA VAL A 254 11.50 -25.26 -8.03
C VAL A 254 10.46 -26.35 -8.23
N THR A 255 10.01 -27.00 -7.15
CA THR A 255 8.90 -27.96 -7.21
C THR A 255 7.64 -27.30 -7.76
N ALA A 256 7.26 -26.11 -7.29
CA ALA A 256 6.11 -25.37 -7.80
C ALA A 256 6.25 -25.00 -9.29
N ILE A 257 7.45 -24.61 -9.73
CA ILE A 257 7.73 -24.29 -11.14
C ILE A 257 7.62 -25.54 -12.01
N LEU A 258 8.23 -26.65 -11.60
CA LEU A 258 8.21 -27.90 -12.34
C LEU A 258 6.80 -28.47 -12.43
N ASP A 259 6.02 -28.40 -11.35
CA ASP A 259 4.60 -28.82 -11.35
C ASP A 259 3.78 -27.97 -12.34
N GLY A 260 4.01 -26.66 -12.35
CA GLY A 260 3.38 -25.74 -13.31
C GLY A 260 3.70 -26.06 -14.77
N ILE A 261 4.98 -26.33 -15.08
CA ILE A 261 5.42 -26.58 -16.46
C ILE A 261 5.04 -27.99 -16.94
N LEU A 262 5.26 -29.00 -16.10
CA LEU A 262 5.16 -30.40 -16.51
C LEU A 262 3.74 -30.96 -16.37
N ASN A 263 2.95 -30.42 -15.44
CA ASN A 263 1.63 -30.96 -15.09
C ASN A 263 0.48 -29.95 -15.30
N ASP A 264 0.73 -28.82 -15.97
CA ASP A 264 -0.25 -27.73 -16.13
C ASP A 264 -0.79 -27.21 -14.78
N GLY A 265 0.11 -27.15 -13.79
CA GLY A 265 -0.19 -26.69 -12.43
C GLY A 265 -0.33 -25.16 -12.30
N ASP A 266 -0.69 -24.70 -11.10
CA ASP A 266 -1.02 -23.29 -10.81
C ASP A 266 0.19 -22.39 -10.47
N PHE A 267 1.41 -22.94 -10.50
CA PHE A 267 2.66 -22.29 -10.09
C PHE A 267 2.66 -21.77 -8.64
N LEU A 268 1.80 -22.31 -7.77
CA LEU A 268 1.73 -21.92 -6.36
C LEU A 268 2.55 -22.86 -5.49
N LEU A 269 3.15 -22.30 -4.44
CA LEU A 269 3.68 -23.11 -3.34
C LEU A 269 2.55 -23.96 -2.76
N LYS A 270 2.84 -25.23 -2.47
CA LYS A 270 1.88 -26.09 -1.78
C LYS A 270 1.75 -25.65 -0.33
N GLU A 271 0.57 -25.82 0.25
CA GLU A 271 0.45 -25.64 1.69
C GLU A 271 1.25 -26.75 2.36
N VAL A 272 2.14 -26.38 3.29
CA VAL A 272 2.69 -27.34 4.22
C VAL A 272 1.49 -27.85 5.01
N ARG A 273 0.99 -29.03 4.67
CA ARG A 273 -0.02 -29.70 5.49
C ARG A 273 0.69 -30.01 6.81
N GLY A 274 0.30 -29.31 7.87
CA GLY A 274 0.70 -29.69 9.22
C GLY A 274 0.45 -31.18 9.41
N SER A 275 1.48 -31.88 9.88
CA SER A 275 1.38 -33.29 10.29
C SER A 275 0.63 -33.39 11.61
#